data_AF-A0A9Q9DU50-F1
#
_entry.id   AF-A0A9Q9DU50-F1
#
_cell.length_a   1.000
_cell.length_b   1.000
_cell.length_c   1.000
_cell.angle_alpha   90.00
_cell.angle_beta   90.00
_cell.angle_gamma   90.00
#
_symmetry.space_group_name_H-M   'P 1'
#
loop_
_entity.id
_entity.type
_entity.pdbx_description
1 polymer ?
#
loop_
_entity_poly.entity_id
_entity_poly.type
_entity_poly.pdbx_seq_one_letter_code
_entity_poly.pdbx_strand_id
1 'polypeptide(L)'
;MRVLSKVVALRTPTNRAAAIKAARVIRSIKSRYRTQAFLFLAYHFFLTSPMHLDIFIMFFILVSNFMNRQQAFPSQLAIDALRFLIDERRYIAEVHFVLAIAYVVSFLKHLGISFTCSSISLQAFFNVHMDFDTLSQSLSPGAAIHNANLTLPATCDPPSENNPPKRAVWIVFGATGHIGRSLVRSILAHGDQCTAVGWTQENTPEQMDKWQNMNCLGLLCDVRVRDTVDWVIKKSVEHWGQVDVIANSTGYGVIAACEDQDDYDLRNQFTTNFLGTLHIIQLSLPYFRAQNSGRYLIFSSTAGALGVPGLGPYCATKYAVEGLIESMLYEVDIFNIKATLVEPGHVRLDEPDDNMFPPNYIAPAALGEGPPRPKRYGHFSVKPNPSEPYASLTSPAQHARRMVQWLNDRQPVSAVKSAELVWQLGHCSYPPLRLILGSYAVESIRDRMKSITEEIEDWKHLSFPVTMPAEDEDRKEDTKEEQEQDEEQDQE
;
A
#
# COMPACT_ATOMS: atom_id res chain seq x y z
N MET A 1 -33.55 5.21 -4.25
CA MET A 1 -33.54 6.48 -5.01
C MET A 1 -34.89 7.19 -5.16
N ARG A 2 -36.06 6.54 -5.30
CA ARG A 2 -37.36 7.24 -5.59
C ARG A 2 -38.19 7.76 -4.40
N VAL A 3 -37.76 7.58 -3.14
CA VAL A 3 -38.56 7.97 -1.95
C VAL A 3 -38.19 9.37 -1.41
N LEU A 4 -36.95 9.84 -1.62
CA LEU A 4 -36.44 11.08 -1.03
C LEU A 4 -36.85 12.37 -1.78
N SER A 5 -37.24 12.29 -3.04
CA SER A 5 -37.51 13.48 -3.87
C SER A 5 -38.89 14.12 -3.63
N LYS A 6 -39.80 13.46 -2.88
CA LYS A 6 -41.16 13.98 -2.63
C LYS A 6 -41.30 14.80 -1.34
N VAL A 7 -40.26 14.93 -0.52
CA VAL A 7 -40.38 15.42 0.87
C VAL A 7 -39.85 16.85 1.08
N VAL A 8 -39.12 17.46 0.14
CA VAL A 8 -38.42 18.73 0.39
C VAL A 8 -38.63 19.73 -0.75
N ALA A 9 -39.31 20.85 -0.46
CA ALA A 9 -39.40 22.02 -1.34
C ALA A 9 -38.62 23.20 -0.73
N LEU A 10 -37.74 23.83 -1.51
CA LEU A 10 -36.78 24.85 -1.05
C LEU A 10 -37.04 26.20 -1.74
N ARG A 11 -36.87 27.32 -1.00
CA ARG A 11 -36.85 28.69 -1.55
C ARG A 11 -35.44 29.30 -1.49
N THR A 12 -35.13 30.17 -2.45
CA THR A 12 -33.82 30.83 -2.61
C THR A 12 -33.70 32.16 -1.83
N PRO A 13 -32.49 32.57 -1.38
CA PRO A 13 -32.29 33.79 -0.59
C PRO A 13 -32.13 35.05 -1.45
N THR A 14 -32.60 36.19 -0.91
CA THR A 14 -32.93 37.43 -1.64
C THR A 14 -31.86 38.53 -1.66
N ASN A 15 -30.66 38.36 -1.07
CA ASN A 15 -29.70 39.47 -0.95
C ASN A 15 -28.30 39.17 -1.55
N ARG A 16 -28.11 39.61 -2.79
CA ARG A 16 -26.93 39.38 -3.64
C ARG A 16 -25.66 40.06 -3.10
N ALA A 17 -25.79 41.18 -2.40
CA ALA A 17 -24.65 41.93 -1.86
C ALA A 17 -24.01 41.23 -0.63
N ALA A 18 -24.83 40.58 0.20
CA ALA A 18 -24.35 39.78 1.32
C ALA A 18 -23.60 38.51 0.86
N ALA A 19 -24.10 37.85 -0.20
CA ALA A 19 -23.46 36.68 -0.80
C ALA A 19 -22.09 37.01 -1.42
N ILE A 20 -21.96 38.17 -2.07
CA ILE A 20 -20.68 38.61 -2.67
C ILE A 20 -19.67 39.03 -1.60
N LYS A 21 -20.12 39.69 -0.52
CA LYS A 21 -19.26 40.06 0.61
C LYS A 21 -18.76 38.81 1.36
N ALA A 22 -19.62 37.81 1.56
CA ALA A 22 -19.23 36.50 2.11
C ALA A 22 -18.23 35.77 1.20
N ALA A 23 -18.44 35.75 -0.12
CA ALA A 23 -17.54 35.09 -1.06
C ALA A 23 -16.14 35.74 -1.14
N ARG A 24 -16.04 37.07 -0.98
CA ARG A 24 -14.75 37.81 -0.95
C ARG A 24 -13.98 37.57 0.35
N VAL A 25 -14.69 37.54 1.48
CA VAL A 25 -14.13 37.23 2.80
C VAL A 25 -13.63 35.78 2.84
N ILE A 26 -14.41 34.82 2.31
CA ILE A 26 -14.01 33.40 2.22
C ILE A 26 -12.78 33.22 1.32
N ARG A 27 -12.66 33.95 0.20
CA ARG A 27 -11.48 33.89 -0.68
C ARG A 27 -10.23 34.50 -0.06
N SER A 28 -10.38 35.61 0.67
CA SER A 28 -9.27 36.25 1.40
C SER A 28 -8.78 35.41 2.59
N ILE A 29 -9.68 34.68 3.24
CA ILE A 29 -9.35 33.74 4.33
C ILE A 29 -8.68 32.46 3.77
N LYS A 30 -9.10 31.96 2.59
CA LYS A 30 -8.50 30.80 1.90
C LYS A 30 -7.02 31.01 1.52
N SER A 31 -6.63 32.24 1.19
CA SER A 31 -5.31 32.56 0.61
C SER A 31 -4.25 32.96 1.64
N ARG A 32 -4.61 33.60 2.76
CA ARG A 32 -3.61 34.21 3.67
C ARG A 32 -3.49 33.59 5.06
N TYR A 33 -4.47 32.82 5.56
CA TYR A 33 -4.46 32.33 6.95
C TYR A 33 -5.05 30.92 7.10
N ARG A 34 -4.55 29.94 6.34
CA ARG A 34 -4.95 28.53 6.48
C ARG A 34 -4.72 27.96 7.89
N THR A 35 -3.81 28.55 8.69
CA THR A 35 -3.38 27.98 9.98
C THR A 35 -3.63 28.90 11.20
N GLN A 36 -3.64 30.23 11.05
CA GLN A 36 -3.73 31.14 12.22
C GLN A 36 -5.15 31.51 12.66
N ALA A 37 -6.12 31.62 11.74
CA ALA A 37 -7.54 31.74 12.13
C ALA A 37 -8.05 30.42 12.77
N PHE A 38 -7.49 29.29 12.33
CA PHE A 38 -7.69 27.95 12.88
C PHE A 38 -7.12 27.84 14.31
N LEU A 39 -5.91 28.35 14.55
CA LEU A 39 -5.32 28.45 15.89
C LEU A 39 -6.11 29.40 16.81
N PHE A 40 -6.62 30.53 16.33
CA PHE A 40 -7.38 31.47 17.16
C PHE A 40 -8.74 30.90 17.61
N LEU A 41 -9.43 30.16 16.73
CA LEU A 41 -10.73 29.54 17.06
C LEU A 41 -10.56 28.23 17.85
N ALA A 42 -9.54 27.43 17.53
CA ALA A 42 -9.16 26.27 18.32
C ALA A 42 -8.72 26.68 19.72
N TYR A 43 -7.93 27.75 19.88
CA TYR A 43 -7.50 28.31 21.17
C TYR A 43 -8.70 28.79 22.01
N HIS A 44 -9.73 29.38 21.39
CA HIS A 44 -10.94 29.82 22.11
C HIS A 44 -11.82 28.64 22.58
N PHE A 45 -11.91 27.56 21.79
CA PHE A 45 -12.63 26.32 22.16
C PHE A 45 -11.88 25.45 23.18
N PHE A 46 -10.54 25.40 23.09
CA PHE A 46 -9.70 24.60 23.98
C PHE A 46 -9.68 25.13 25.42
N LEU A 47 -9.92 26.43 25.60
CA LEU A 47 -9.94 27.08 26.91
C LEU A 47 -11.29 26.93 27.66
N THR A 48 -12.34 26.35 27.05
CA THR A 48 -13.70 26.38 27.64
C THR A 48 -14.31 25.05 28.12
N SER A 49 -13.97 23.87 27.57
CA SER A 49 -14.30 22.56 28.22
C SER A 49 -13.74 21.33 27.47
N PRO A 50 -13.28 20.25 28.16
CA PRO A 50 -12.75 19.02 27.53
C PRO A 50 -13.79 18.11 26.85
N MET A 51 -15.08 18.32 27.05
CA MET A 51 -16.15 17.40 26.59
C MET A 51 -16.52 17.50 25.10
N HIS A 52 -15.85 18.34 24.31
CA HIS A 52 -16.27 18.67 22.94
C HIS A 52 -15.27 18.28 21.83
N LEU A 53 -14.29 17.41 22.11
CA LEU A 53 -13.31 16.99 21.10
C LEU A 53 -13.95 16.24 19.92
N ASP A 54 -14.93 15.37 20.19
CA ASP A 54 -15.60 14.59 19.15
C ASP A 54 -16.52 15.44 18.27
N ILE A 55 -17.14 16.46 18.86
CA ILE A 55 -17.96 17.46 18.14
C ILE A 55 -17.06 18.35 17.27
N PHE A 56 -15.86 18.67 17.75
CA PHE A 56 -14.85 19.42 17.01
C PHE A 56 -14.29 18.61 15.83
N ILE A 57 -14.02 17.31 16.01
CA ILE A 57 -13.57 16.40 14.92
C ILE A 57 -14.67 16.22 13.87
N MET A 58 -15.93 16.10 14.28
CA MET A 58 -17.08 16.05 13.37
C MET A 58 -17.24 17.35 12.56
N PHE A 59 -17.09 18.51 13.21
CA PHE A 59 -17.13 19.80 12.54
C PHE A 59 -15.91 19.99 11.61
N PHE A 60 -14.74 19.50 12.00
CA PHE A 60 -13.50 19.48 11.21
C PHE A 60 -13.65 18.66 9.92
N ILE A 61 -14.24 17.46 9.99
CA ILE A 61 -14.44 16.60 8.82
C ILE A 61 -15.51 17.19 7.88
N LEU A 62 -16.58 17.77 8.44
CA LEU A 62 -17.61 18.47 7.66
C LEU A 62 -17.05 19.70 6.93
N VAL A 63 -16.27 20.53 7.62
CA VAL A 63 -15.68 21.76 7.06
C VAL A 63 -14.51 21.44 6.10
N SER A 64 -13.75 20.39 6.36
CA SER A 64 -12.65 19.95 5.48
C SER A 64 -13.19 19.37 4.15
N ASN A 65 -14.27 18.58 4.19
CA ASN A 65 -14.98 18.13 2.99
C ASN A 65 -15.70 19.30 2.26
N PHE A 66 -16.21 20.28 2.99
CA PHE A 66 -16.81 21.52 2.47
C PHE A 66 -15.80 22.38 1.70
N MET A 67 -14.52 22.40 2.10
CA MET A 67 -13.47 23.21 1.47
C MET A 67 -12.97 22.65 0.13
N ASN A 68 -13.29 21.39 -0.17
CA ASN A 68 -12.83 20.62 -1.33
C ASN A 68 -13.82 20.54 -2.51
N ARG A 69 -15.03 21.11 -2.43
CA ARG A 69 -16.00 21.08 -3.55
C ARG A 69 -16.41 22.47 -4.00
N GLN A 70 -16.27 22.75 -5.31
CA GLN A 70 -16.43 24.11 -5.86
C GLN A 70 -17.88 24.62 -5.95
N GLN A 71 -18.90 23.75 -5.91
CA GLN A 71 -20.32 24.16 -5.93
C GLN A 71 -21.20 23.13 -5.20
N ALA A 72 -21.63 23.43 -3.98
CA ALA A 72 -22.68 22.67 -3.31
C ALA A 72 -23.64 23.61 -2.57
N PHE A 73 -24.94 23.46 -2.83
CA PHE A 73 -26.00 24.23 -2.16
C PHE A 73 -26.31 23.65 -0.76
N PRO A 74 -26.75 24.47 0.22
CA PRO A 74 -26.85 24.10 1.64
C PRO A 74 -27.78 22.90 1.94
N SER A 75 -28.78 22.64 1.10
CA SER A 75 -29.75 21.55 1.30
C SER A 75 -29.22 20.17 0.91
N GLN A 76 -28.39 20.08 -0.13
CA GLN A 76 -27.74 18.84 -0.53
C GLN A 76 -26.66 18.42 0.49
N LEU A 77 -26.02 19.44 1.08
CA LEU A 77 -25.03 19.33 2.15
C LEU A 77 -25.57 18.60 3.40
N ALA A 78 -26.81 18.88 3.79
CA ALA A 78 -27.45 18.27 4.95
C ALA A 78 -27.79 16.79 4.72
N ILE A 79 -28.21 16.43 3.50
CA ILE A 79 -28.55 15.05 3.13
C ILE A 79 -27.29 14.19 3.08
N ASP A 80 -26.18 14.71 2.57
CA ASP A 80 -24.93 13.97 2.47
C ASP A 80 -24.23 13.83 3.83
N ALA A 81 -24.34 14.83 4.72
CA ALA A 81 -23.89 14.71 6.11
C ALA A 81 -24.69 13.66 6.90
N LEU A 82 -26.02 13.60 6.71
CA LEU A 82 -26.88 12.57 7.30
C LEU A 82 -26.55 11.17 6.76
N ARG A 83 -26.27 11.03 5.45
CA ARG A 83 -25.83 9.77 4.84
C ARG A 83 -24.50 9.30 5.39
N PHE A 84 -23.53 10.20 5.50
CA PHE A 84 -22.21 9.89 6.07
C PHE A 84 -22.30 9.44 7.53
N LEU A 85 -23.12 10.12 8.35
CA LEU A 85 -23.36 9.68 9.73
C LEU A 85 -23.97 8.26 9.76
N ILE A 86 -24.93 7.97 8.87
CA ILE A 86 -25.53 6.63 8.77
C ILE A 86 -24.51 5.57 8.33
N ASP A 87 -23.60 5.90 7.41
CA ASP A 87 -22.53 5.01 6.95
C ASP A 87 -21.44 4.76 8.03
N GLU A 88 -21.14 5.76 8.86
CA GLU A 88 -20.11 5.70 9.92
C GLU A 88 -20.64 5.21 11.29
N ARG A 89 -21.89 4.71 11.34
CA ARG A 89 -22.57 4.23 12.57
C ARG A 89 -21.76 3.17 13.35
N ARG A 90 -20.80 2.49 12.72
CA ARG A 90 -19.89 1.51 13.36
C ARG A 90 -18.93 2.10 14.40
N TYR A 91 -18.65 3.41 14.36
CA TYR A 91 -17.61 4.03 15.19
C TYR A 91 -18.14 4.96 16.29
N ILE A 92 -19.46 5.13 16.40
CA ILE A 92 -20.09 6.07 17.33
C ILE A 92 -20.97 5.28 18.30
N ALA A 93 -20.73 5.41 19.61
CA ALA A 93 -21.59 4.84 20.63
C ALA A 93 -23.03 5.36 20.47
N GLU A 94 -24.06 4.51 20.61
CA GLU A 94 -25.45 4.83 20.22
C GLU A 94 -25.98 6.17 20.79
N VAL A 95 -25.59 6.52 22.02
CA VAL A 95 -25.96 7.79 22.67
C VAL A 95 -25.37 9.02 21.96
N HIS A 96 -24.13 8.90 21.47
CA HIS A 96 -23.44 9.96 20.75
C HIS A 96 -23.96 10.12 19.32
N PHE A 97 -24.47 9.04 18.71
CA PHE A 97 -25.09 9.06 17.39
C PHE A 97 -26.41 9.84 17.40
N VAL A 98 -27.25 9.62 18.42
CA VAL A 98 -28.52 10.33 18.60
C VAL A 98 -28.29 11.83 18.90
N LEU A 99 -27.28 12.16 19.71
CA LEU A 99 -26.90 13.55 20.00
C LEU A 99 -26.35 14.28 18.78
N ALA A 100 -25.54 13.62 17.94
CA ALA A 100 -25.01 14.20 16.71
C ALA A 100 -26.13 14.54 15.71
N ILE A 101 -27.10 13.64 15.54
CA ILE A 101 -28.30 13.90 14.71
C ILE A 101 -29.11 15.06 15.28
N ALA A 102 -29.33 15.13 16.60
CA ALA A 102 -30.05 16.23 17.25
C ALA A 102 -29.33 17.58 17.08
N TYR A 103 -28.00 17.60 17.12
CA TYR A 103 -27.19 18.82 16.97
C TYR A 103 -27.19 19.34 15.53
N VAL A 104 -27.10 18.44 14.54
CA VAL A 104 -27.22 18.79 13.12
C VAL A 104 -28.61 19.35 12.82
N VAL A 105 -29.66 18.74 13.38
CA VAL A 105 -31.05 19.24 13.26
C VAL A 105 -31.22 20.61 13.94
N SER A 106 -30.58 20.85 15.08
CA SER A 106 -30.61 22.14 15.80
C SER A 106 -29.84 23.25 15.06
N PHE A 107 -28.66 22.94 14.52
CA PHE A 107 -27.86 23.87 13.72
C PHE A 107 -28.57 24.29 12.44
N LEU A 108 -29.23 23.34 11.76
CA LEU A 108 -30.03 23.62 10.57
C LEU A 108 -31.27 24.48 10.88
N LYS A 109 -31.92 24.28 12.03
CA LYS A 109 -32.98 25.18 12.54
C LYS A 109 -32.47 26.60 12.77
N HIS A 110 -31.25 26.76 13.30
CA HIS A 110 -30.64 28.08 13.54
C HIS A 110 -30.30 28.83 12.24
N LEU A 111 -30.05 28.09 11.15
CA LEU A 111 -29.88 28.62 9.79
C LEU A 111 -31.22 28.85 9.06
N GLY A 112 -32.36 28.68 9.73
CA GLY A 112 -33.70 28.92 9.17
C GLY A 112 -34.26 27.77 8.32
N ILE A 113 -33.68 26.58 8.40
CA ILE A 113 -34.08 25.39 7.62
C ILE A 113 -34.84 24.43 8.56
N SER A 114 -36.15 24.23 8.33
CA SER A 114 -37.00 23.38 9.19
C SER A 114 -37.24 21.99 8.60
N PHE A 115 -37.23 20.95 9.44
CA PHE A 115 -37.51 19.56 9.09
C PHE A 115 -38.56 18.97 10.05
N THR A 116 -39.50 18.19 9.53
CA THR A 116 -40.44 17.34 10.33
C THR A 116 -40.11 15.87 10.07
N CYS A 117 -39.69 15.13 11.10
CA CYS A 117 -39.33 13.71 10.98
C CYS A 117 -40.36 12.86 11.72
N SER A 118 -41.17 12.07 10.99
CA SER A 118 -42.05 11.06 11.57
C SER A 118 -41.37 9.69 11.55
N SER A 119 -41.05 9.18 12.75
CA SER A 119 -40.84 7.77 13.15
C SER A 119 -40.10 6.82 12.18
N ILE A 120 -38.82 6.56 12.45
CA ILE A 120 -38.03 5.47 11.85
C ILE A 120 -38.08 4.27 12.81
N SER A 121 -38.56 3.10 12.36
CA SER A 121 -38.67 1.88 13.16
C SER A 121 -37.32 1.13 13.24
N LEU A 122 -36.88 0.83 14.47
CA LEU A 122 -35.59 0.19 14.83
C LEU A 122 -35.40 -1.25 14.31
N GLN A 123 -36.45 -1.91 13.82
CA GLN A 123 -36.42 -3.35 13.54
C GLN A 123 -35.75 -3.71 12.20
N ALA A 124 -35.68 -2.77 11.25
CA ALA A 124 -34.94 -2.95 10.00
C ALA A 124 -33.41 -2.86 10.15
N PHE A 125 -32.92 -2.38 11.31
CA PHE A 125 -31.50 -2.13 11.57
C PHE A 125 -30.72 -3.34 12.10
N PHE A 126 -31.39 -4.36 12.65
CA PHE A 126 -30.73 -5.55 13.23
C PHE A 126 -30.32 -6.60 12.18
N ASN A 127 -31.04 -6.72 11.07
CA ASN A 127 -30.76 -7.77 10.07
C ASN A 127 -29.47 -7.54 9.25
N VAL A 128 -28.92 -6.32 9.23
CA VAL A 128 -27.69 -5.99 8.46
C VAL A 128 -26.42 -6.35 9.24
N HIS A 129 -26.52 -6.62 10.55
CA HIS A 129 -25.35 -6.91 11.39
C HIS A 129 -24.83 -8.36 11.23
N MET A 130 -25.65 -9.31 10.76
CA MET A 130 -25.25 -10.72 10.60
C MET A 130 -24.49 -11.04 9.31
N ASP A 131 -24.57 -10.20 8.26
CA ASP A 131 -24.01 -10.54 6.94
C ASP A 131 -22.56 -10.06 6.71
N PHE A 132 -21.98 -9.24 7.60
CA PHE A 132 -20.64 -8.66 7.38
C PHE A 132 -19.51 -9.32 8.20
N ASP A 133 -19.82 -10.02 9.29
CA ASP A 133 -18.82 -10.75 10.09
C ASP A 133 -18.42 -12.10 9.44
N THR A 134 -19.02 -12.47 8.32
CA THR A 134 -18.90 -13.80 7.69
C THR A 134 -17.92 -13.90 6.51
N LEU A 135 -17.22 -12.82 6.08
CA LEU A 135 -16.45 -12.84 4.81
C LEU A 135 -14.90 -12.85 4.91
N SER A 136 -14.29 -12.80 6.11
CA SER A 136 -12.82 -12.96 6.27
C SER A 136 -12.49 -14.26 7.00
N GLN A 137 -12.94 -15.41 6.48
CA GLN A 137 -12.47 -16.70 6.96
C GLN A 137 -10.97 -16.86 6.65
N SER A 138 -10.17 -17.23 7.66
CA SER A 138 -8.78 -17.67 7.48
C SER A 138 -8.79 -18.92 6.60
N LEU A 139 -8.12 -18.86 5.44
CA LEU A 139 -7.99 -20.02 4.56
C LEU A 139 -6.72 -20.79 4.93
N SER A 140 -6.80 -22.12 4.91
CA SER A 140 -5.61 -22.97 4.91
C SER A 140 -4.92 -22.90 3.53
N PRO A 141 -3.62 -23.23 3.43
CA PRO A 141 -2.92 -23.28 2.13
C PRO A 141 -3.66 -24.13 1.09
N GLY A 142 -4.10 -25.34 1.47
CA GLY A 142 -4.87 -26.21 0.58
C GLY A 142 -6.21 -25.61 0.14
N ALA A 143 -6.90 -24.89 1.03
CA ALA A 143 -8.16 -24.21 0.66
C ALA A 143 -7.94 -22.98 -0.24
N ALA A 144 -6.79 -22.32 -0.15
CA ALA A 144 -6.44 -21.20 -1.01
C ALA A 144 -6.15 -21.64 -2.45
N ILE A 145 -5.45 -22.77 -2.64
CA ILE A 145 -5.16 -23.37 -3.95
C ILE A 145 -6.43 -23.64 -4.76
N HIS A 146 -7.49 -24.11 -4.10
CA HIS A 146 -8.76 -24.43 -4.74
C HIS A 146 -9.73 -23.25 -4.82
N ASN A 147 -9.31 -22.05 -4.44
CA ASN A 147 -10.18 -20.88 -4.45
C ASN A 147 -10.20 -20.20 -5.83
N ALA A 148 -11.27 -20.42 -6.59
CA ALA A 148 -11.45 -19.85 -7.93
C ALA A 148 -11.39 -18.30 -7.98
N ASN A 149 -11.62 -17.61 -6.85
CA ASN A 149 -11.56 -16.15 -6.78
C ASN A 149 -10.15 -15.59 -6.53
N LEU A 150 -9.15 -16.44 -6.30
CA LEU A 150 -7.74 -16.05 -6.10
C LEU A 150 -6.95 -16.29 -7.37
N THR A 151 -7.25 -15.54 -8.42
CA THR A 151 -6.56 -15.64 -9.71
C THR A 151 -6.01 -14.29 -10.13
N LEU A 152 -4.80 -14.28 -10.71
CA LEU A 152 -4.27 -13.09 -11.35
C LEU A 152 -5.11 -12.72 -12.59
N PRO A 153 -5.10 -11.45 -13.04
CA PRO A 153 -5.77 -11.05 -14.27
C PRO A 153 -5.31 -11.87 -15.48
N ALA A 154 -6.24 -12.17 -16.40
CA ALA A 154 -5.93 -12.91 -17.63
C ALA A 154 -4.85 -12.26 -18.50
N THR A 155 -4.67 -10.93 -18.38
CA THR A 155 -3.60 -10.18 -19.05
C THR A 155 -2.20 -10.65 -18.64
N CYS A 156 -2.06 -11.28 -17.45
CA CYS A 156 -0.80 -11.83 -16.99
C CYS A 156 -0.53 -13.24 -17.52
N ASP A 157 -1.51 -13.86 -18.18
CA ASP A 157 -1.51 -15.27 -18.57
C ASP A 157 -1.09 -16.20 -17.41
N PRO A 158 -1.88 -16.25 -16.33
CA PRO A 158 -1.56 -17.05 -15.14
C PRO A 158 -1.73 -18.56 -15.36
N PRO A 159 -1.25 -19.38 -14.41
CA PRO A 159 -1.49 -20.82 -14.40
C PRO A 159 -2.97 -21.16 -14.63
N SER A 160 -3.24 -21.95 -15.66
CA SER A 160 -4.59 -22.36 -16.06
C SER A 160 -4.54 -23.66 -16.86
N GLU A 161 -5.69 -24.21 -17.27
CA GLU A 161 -5.72 -25.38 -18.16
C GLU A 161 -4.99 -25.14 -19.49
N ASN A 162 -5.04 -23.89 -19.99
CA ASN A 162 -4.38 -23.49 -21.24
C ASN A 162 -2.91 -23.09 -21.03
N ASN A 163 -2.49 -22.81 -19.79
CA ASN A 163 -1.12 -22.53 -19.40
C ASN A 163 -0.77 -23.33 -18.14
N PRO A 164 -0.59 -24.66 -18.25
CA PRO A 164 -0.36 -25.49 -17.08
C PRO A 164 1.00 -25.15 -16.44
N PRO A 165 1.05 -24.91 -15.12
CA PRO A 165 2.29 -24.61 -14.43
C PRO A 165 3.22 -25.82 -14.52
N LYS A 166 4.47 -25.59 -14.91
CA LYS A 166 5.52 -26.60 -14.87
C LYS A 166 6.23 -26.52 -13.54
N ARG A 167 6.71 -27.64 -13.01
CA ARG A 167 7.50 -27.64 -11.77
C ARG A 167 8.67 -26.66 -11.88
N ALA A 168 8.74 -25.72 -10.96
CA ALA A 168 9.79 -24.71 -10.87
C ALA A 168 10.65 -24.91 -9.61
N VAL A 169 11.90 -24.45 -9.68
CA VAL A 169 12.82 -24.40 -8.54
C VAL A 169 12.91 -22.98 -8.00
N TRP A 170 12.60 -22.81 -6.73
CA TRP A 170 12.55 -21.54 -6.03
C TRP A 170 13.70 -21.38 -5.03
N ILE A 171 14.18 -20.16 -4.85
CA ILE A 171 14.93 -19.74 -3.65
C ILE A 171 14.13 -18.66 -2.94
N VAL A 172 13.81 -18.86 -1.67
CA VAL A 172 13.05 -17.91 -0.86
C VAL A 172 13.94 -17.37 0.26
N PHE A 173 14.46 -16.16 0.08
CA PHE A 173 15.13 -15.41 1.15
C PHE A 173 14.10 -14.87 2.14
N GLY A 174 14.32 -15.11 3.44
CA GLY A 174 13.35 -14.76 4.49
C GLY A 174 12.22 -15.78 4.65
N ALA A 175 12.48 -17.06 4.33
CA ALA A 175 11.50 -18.13 4.35
C ALA A 175 10.91 -18.43 5.75
N THR A 176 11.63 -18.09 6.82
CA THR A 176 11.16 -18.30 8.19
C THR A 176 10.26 -17.16 8.69
N GLY A 177 10.26 -16.01 8.01
CA GLY A 177 9.38 -14.87 8.28
C GLY A 177 7.92 -15.14 7.89
N HIS A 178 7.03 -14.20 8.19
CA HIS A 178 5.57 -14.37 8.03
C HIS A 178 5.17 -14.75 6.61
N ILE A 179 5.41 -13.84 5.66
CA ILE A 179 4.96 -14.00 4.28
C ILE A 179 5.81 -15.06 3.57
N GLY A 180 7.13 -15.06 3.82
CA GLY A 180 8.04 -16.06 3.28
C GLY A 180 7.63 -17.49 3.64
N ARG A 181 7.19 -17.74 4.88
CA ARG A 181 6.72 -19.05 5.32
C ARG A 181 5.48 -19.51 4.57
N SER A 182 4.47 -18.63 4.45
CA SER A 182 3.26 -18.96 3.69
C SER A 182 3.56 -19.17 2.22
N LEU A 183 4.52 -18.43 1.65
CA LEU A 183 4.99 -18.64 0.27
C LEU A 183 5.65 -20.00 0.09
N VAL A 184 6.59 -20.40 0.97
CA VAL A 184 7.20 -21.74 0.89
C VAL A 184 6.14 -22.84 0.98
N ARG A 185 5.13 -22.69 1.85
CA ARG A 185 4.03 -23.66 1.96
C ARG A 185 3.21 -23.75 0.67
N SER A 186 2.88 -22.63 0.03
CA SER A 186 2.17 -22.61 -1.26
C SER A 186 3.02 -23.28 -2.36
N ILE A 187 4.31 -22.94 -2.46
CA ILE A 187 5.26 -23.58 -3.40
C ILE A 187 5.25 -25.11 -3.24
N LEU A 188 5.43 -25.60 -2.02
CA LEU A 188 5.48 -27.05 -1.76
C LEU A 188 4.14 -27.74 -2.00
N ALA A 189 3.02 -27.07 -1.72
CA ALA A 189 1.69 -27.61 -1.93
C ALA A 189 1.34 -27.77 -3.42
N HIS A 190 1.92 -26.92 -4.29
CA HIS A 190 1.83 -27.05 -5.75
C HIS A 190 2.88 -28.02 -6.35
N GLY A 191 3.73 -28.62 -5.52
CA GLY A 191 4.72 -29.61 -5.94
C GLY A 191 5.97 -29.03 -6.62
N ASP A 192 6.21 -27.74 -6.45
CA ASP A 192 7.46 -27.08 -6.79
C ASP A 192 8.58 -27.44 -5.79
N GLN A 193 9.82 -27.16 -6.18
CA GLN A 193 11.00 -27.34 -5.33
C GLN A 193 11.43 -26.01 -4.73
N CYS A 194 11.88 -26.01 -3.48
CA CYS A 194 12.20 -24.78 -2.76
C CYS A 194 13.52 -24.87 -1.99
N THR A 195 14.36 -23.85 -2.11
CA THR A 195 15.36 -23.55 -1.09
C THR A 195 14.78 -22.53 -0.12
N ALA A 196 14.47 -22.96 1.10
CA ALA A 196 13.99 -22.09 2.17
C ALA A 196 15.19 -21.50 2.93
N VAL A 197 15.37 -20.18 2.88
CA VAL A 197 16.52 -19.51 3.49
C VAL A 197 16.09 -18.74 4.74
N GLY A 198 16.58 -19.20 5.90
CA GLY A 198 16.43 -18.55 7.20
C GLY A 198 17.52 -17.54 7.50
N TRP A 199 17.33 -16.74 8.55
CA TRP A 199 18.28 -15.74 8.99
C TRP A 199 19.18 -16.29 10.10
N THR A 200 20.50 -16.16 9.94
CA THR A 200 21.52 -16.69 10.86
C THR A 200 21.41 -16.20 12.30
N GLN A 201 20.77 -15.06 12.57
CA GLN A 201 20.60 -14.54 13.94
C GLN A 201 19.33 -15.05 14.64
N GLU A 202 18.33 -15.51 13.89
CA GLU A 202 17.05 -15.99 14.46
C GLU A 202 16.83 -17.49 14.25
N ASN A 203 17.63 -18.12 13.38
CA ASN A 203 17.47 -19.52 13.00
C ASN A 203 18.76 -20.29 13.19
N THR A 204 18.62 -21.56 13.60
CA THR A 204 19.75 -22.49 13.75
C THR A 204 19.80 -23.50 12.60
N PRO A 205 20.96 -24.13 12.33
CA PRO A 205 21.06 -25.20 11.34
C PRO A 205 20.04 -26.30 11.59
N GLU A 206 19.87 -26.74 12.84
CA GLU A 206 18.94 -27.81 13.21
C GLU A 206 17.47 -27.43 12.94
N GLN A 207 17.12 -26.15 13.03
CA GLN A 207 15.80 -25.66 12.65
C GLN A 207 15.61 -25.66 11.14
N MET A 208 16.66 -25.35 10.37
CA MET A 208 16.61 -25.37 8.90
C MET A 208 16.63 -26.80 8.35
N ASP A 209 17.31 -27.75 9.01
CA ASP A 209 17.29 -29.18 8.66
C ASP A 209 15.87 -29.76 8.73
N LYS A 210 14.98 -29.22 9.57
CA LYS A 210 13.56 -29.63 9.60
C LYS A 210 12.81 -29.29 8.32
N TRP A 211 13.31 -28.35 7.53
CA TRP A 211 12.75 -28.03 6.22
C TRP A 211 13.24 -29.00 5.15
N GLN A 212 14.20 -29.87 5.48
CA GLN A 212 14.81 -30.79 4.54
C GLN A 212 13.88 -31.98 4.29
N ASN A 213 13.19 -31.94 3.15
CA ASN A 213 12.37 -33.03 2.62
C ASN A 213 12.59 -33.13 1.10
N MET A 214 11.98 -34.11 0.42
CA MET A 214 12.29 -34.36 -1.01
C MET A 214 12.07 -33.15 -1.94
N ASN A 215 11.35 -32.11 -1.52
CA ASN A 215 11.09 -30.91 -2.33
C ASN A 215 11.55 -29.61 -1.65
N CYS A 216 12.28 -29.67 -0.53
CA CYS A 216 12.70 -28.47 0.18
C CYS A 216 14.10 -28.61 0.78
N LEU A 217 14.94 -27.59 0.57
CA LEU A 217 16.30 -27.47 1.11
C LEU A 217 16.34 -26.27 2.07
N GLY A 218 16.61 -26.52 3.35
CA GLY A 218 16.78 -25.45 4.34
C GLY A 218 18.22 -24.94 4.37
N LEU A 219 18.43 -23.63 4.23
CA LEU A 219 19.74 -22.98 4.32
C LEU A 219 19.69 -21.75 5.24
N LEU A 220 20.86 -21.29 5.70
CA LEU A 220 21.00 -20.06 6.47
C LEU A 220 21.76 -18.99 5.68
N CYS A 221 21.34 -17.74 5.82
CA CYS A 221 21.98 -16.59 5.18
C CYS A 221 21.83 -15.34 6.05
N ASP A 222 22.79 -14.43 5.97
CA ASP A 222 22.58 -13.03 6.31
C ASP A 222 22.76 -12.20 5.03
N VAL A 223 21.69 -11.66 4.49
CA VAL A 223 21.73 -10.95 3.20
C VAL A 223 22.67 -9.73 3.22
N ARG A 224 22.99 -9.21 4.41
CA ARG A 224 23.99 -8.14 4.60
C ARG A 224 25.41 -8.61 4.28
N VAL A 225 25.68 -9.91 4.38
CA VAL A 225 26.98 -10.53 4.11
C VAL A 225 26.92 -11.20 2.75
N ARG A 226 27.50 -10.54 1.74
CA ARG A 226 27.48 -10.94 0.34
C ARG A 226 27.91 -12.40 0.12
N ASP A 227 28.96 -12.86 0.80
CA ASP A 227 29.47 -14.23 0.64
C ASP A 227 28.47 -15.30 1.09
N THR A 228 27.63 -15.01 2.08
CA THR A 228 26.58 -15.96 2.50
C THR A 228 25.46 -16.07 1.46
N VAL A 229 25.16 -14.97 0.77
CA VAL A 229 24.20 -14.97 -0.36
C VAL A 229 24.75 -15.77 -1.53
N ASP A 230 26.03 -15.58 -1.86
CA ASP A 230 26.71 -16.33 -2.93
C ASP A 230 26.72 -17.83 -2.64
N TRP A 231 27.02 -18.21 -1.39
CA TRP A 231 26.97 -19.59 -0.94
C TRP A 231 25.59 -20.21 -1.10
N VAL A 232 24.51 -19.50 -0.70
CA VAL A 232 23.13 -19.98 -0.87
C VAL A 232 22.81 -20.23 -2.34
N ILE A 233 23.10 -19.25 -3.22
CA ILE A 233 22.80 -19.36 -4.65
C ILE A 233 23.53 -20.57 -5.25
N LYS A 234 24.83 -20.70 -4.97
CA LYS A 234 25.64 -21.82 -5.48
C LYS A 234 25.14 -23.16 -4.96
N LYS A 235 24.81 -23.25 -3.66
CA LYS A 235 24.30 -24.49 -3.06
C LYS A 235 22.93 -24.89 -3.60
N SER A 236 22.04 -23.93 -3.84
CA SER A 236 20.75 -24.18 -4.48
C SER A 236 20.92 -24.71 -5.89
N VAL A 237 21.78 -24.08 -6.71
CA VAL A 237 22.05 -24.51 -8.08
C VAL A 237 22.71 -25.90 -8.09
N GLU A 238 23.69 -26.15 -7.21
CA GLU A 238 24.34 -27.47 -7.08
C GLU A 238 23.34 -28.57 -6.68
N HIS A 239 22.41 -28.27 -5.78
CA HIS A 239 21.46 -29.25 -5.27
C HIS A 239 20.33 -29.57 -6.26
N TRP A 240 19.75 -28.54 -6.89
CA TRP A 240 18.59 -28.70 -7.76
C TRP A 240 18.95 -28.81 -9.25
N GLY A 241 20.18 -28.46 -9.64
CA GLY A 241 20.64 -28.39 -11.02
C GLY A 241 20.15 -27.17 -11.80
N GLN A 242 19.08 -26.51 -11.34
CA GLN A 242 18.55 -25.28 -11.90
C GLN A 242 17.89 -24.41 -10.83
N VAL A 243 17.69 -23.13 -11.13
CA VAL A 243 16.86 -22.20 -10.35
C VAL A 243 16.02 -21.38 -11.34
N ASP A 244 14.73 -21.26 -11.07
CA ASP A 244 13.78 -20.57 -11.96
C ASP A 244 13.29 -19.26 -11.34
N VAL A 245 13.05 -19.27 -10.02
CA VAL A 245 12.47 -18.13 -9.30
C VAL A 245 13.24 -17.82 -8.03
N ILE A 246 13.57 -16.54 -7.82
CA ILE A 246 14.14 -16.03 -6.57
C ILE A 246 13.15 -15.05 -5.96
N ALA A 247 12.60 -15.42 -4.79
CA ALA A 247 11.76 -14.55 -4.00
C ALA A 247 12.58 -13.95 -2.85
N ASN A 248 12.63 -12.62 -2.74
CA ASN A 248 13.24 -11.95 -1.61
C ASN A 248 12.17 -11.36 -0.69
N SER A 249 11.89 -12.06 0.41
CA SER A 249 11.00 -11.62 1.49
C SER A 249 11.77 -11.10 2.71
N THR A 250 13.08 -10.84 2.57
CA THR A 250 13.87 -10.25 3.66
C THR A 250 13.59 -8.77 3.80
N GLY A 251 13.57 -8.31 5.04
CA GLY A 251 13.52 -6.91 5.36
C GLY A 251 12.89 -6.64 6.72
N TYR A 252 13.22 -5.49 7.28
CA TYR A 252 12.66 -5.03 8.54
C TYR A 252 12.60 -3.51 8.57
N GLY A 253 11.77 -2.95 9.44
CA GLY A 253 11.65 -1.51 9.66
C GLY A 253 11.70 -1.15 11.14
N VAL A 254 12.15 0.06 11.43
CA VAL A 254 12.12 0.65 12.78
C VAL A 254 11.03 1.71 12.85
N ILE A 255 10.12 1.56 13.83
CA ILE A 255 9.06 2.52 14.12
C ILE A 255 9.55 3.46 15.21
N ALA A 256 9.91 4.67 14.80
CA ALA A 256 10.32 5.78 15.66
C ALA A 256 10.29 7.10 14.87
N ALA A 257 10.37 8.24 15.55
CA ALA A 257 10.59 9.50 14.85
C ALA A 257 11.90 9.43 14.04
N CYS A 258 11.97 10.15 12.92
CA CYS A 258 13.17 10.11 12.07
C CYS A 258 14.42 10.53 12.84
N GLU A 259 14.30 11.55 13.68
CA GLU A 259 15.37 12.05 14.56
C GLU A 259 15.74 11.07 15.69
N ASP A 260 14.82 10.19 16.10
CA ASP A 260 15.06 9.20 17.16
C ASP A 260 15.72 7.91 16.64
N GLN A 261 15.85 7.74 15.32
CA GLN A 261 16.54 6.60 14.71
C GLN A 261 18.02 6.94 14.56
N ASP A 262 18.88 6.13 15.19
CA ASP A 262 20.33 6.36 15.18
C ASP A 262 20.99 5.74 13.92
N ASP A 263 22.27 6.05 13.72
CA ASP A 263 23.03 5.55 12.56
C ASP A 263 23.03 4.02 12.46
N TYR A 264 22.96 3.30 13.59
CA TYR A 264 22.84 1.85 13.60
C TYR A 264 21.48 1.39 13.04
N ASP A 265 20.38 2.02 13.47
CA ASP A 265 19.04 1.74 12.95
C ASP A 265 18.95 2.02 11.44
N LEU A 266 19.51 3.15 10.99
CA LEU A 266 19.51 3.56 9.59
C LEU A 266 20.33 2.59 8.72
N ARG A 267 21.59 2.35 9.09
CA ARG A 267 22.50 1.49 8.32
C ARG A 267 21.98 0.08 8.21
N ASN A 268 21.46 -0.51 9.28
CA ASN A 268 20.97 -1.87 9.22
C ASN A 268 19.71 -1.99 8.35
N GLN A 269 18.79 -1.01 8.40
CA GLN A 269 17.63 -1.00 7.49
C GLN A 269 18.08 -0.95 6.02
N PHE A 270 19.00 -0.04 5.66
CA PHE A 270 19.53 0.04 4.30
C PHE A 270 20.34 -1.20 3.90
N THR A 271 21.16 -1.73 4.81
CA THR A 271 22.01 -2.88 4.50
C THR A 271 21.18 -4.15 4.31
N THR A 272 20.13 -4.35 5.10
CA THR A 272 19.22 -5.50 4.95
C THR A 272 18.29 -5.31 3.75
N ASN A 273 17.52 -4.22 3.73
CA ASN A 273 16.41 -4.06 2.79
C ASN A 273 16.91 -3.75 1.38
N PHE A 274 17.93 -2.90 1.25
CA PHE A 274 18.44 -2.44 -0.05
C PHE A 274 19.69 -3.22 -0.48
N LEU A 275 20.79 -3.13 0.28
CA LEU A 275 22.06 -3.79 -0.12
C LEU A 275 21.89 -5.31 -0.16
N GLY A 276 21.15 -5.90 0.76
CA GLY A 276 20.84 -7.33 0.75
C GLY A 276 20.09 -7.76 -0.51
N THR A 277 19.08 -6.99 -0.92
CA THR A 277 18.38 -7.20 -2.20
C THR A 277 19.33 -7.09 -3.38
N LEU A 278 20.21 -6.08 -3.38
CA LEU A 278 21.20 -5.87 -4.43
C LEU A 278 22.22 -7.03 -4.49
N HIS A 279 22.66 -7.57 -3.35
CA HIS A 279 23.55 -8.73 -3.30
C HIS A 279 22.91 -9.94 -3.97
N ILE A 280 21.65 -10.25 -3.62
CA ILE A 280 20.89 -11.36 -4.20
C ILE A 280 20.84 -11.21 -5.71
N ILE A 281 20.47 -10.03 -6.21
CA ILE A 281 20.39 -9.74 -7.64
C ILE A 281 21.75 -9.91 -8.29
N GLN A 282 22.79 -9.18 -7.85
CA GLN A 282 24.09 -9.18 -8.52
C GLN A 282 24.75 -10.57 -8.58
N LEU A 283 24.50 -11.42 -7.57
CA LEU A 283 25.08 -12.76 -7.51
C LEU A 283 24.29 -13.80 -8.32
N SER A 284 22.99 -13.61 -8.49
CA SER A 284 22.13 -14.53 -9.26
C SER A 284 21.92 -14.12 -10.71
N LEU A 285 22.03 -12.82 -11.02
CA LEU A 285 21.73 -12.28 -12.35
C LEU A 285 22.64 -12.85 -13.45
N PRO A 286 23.96 -13.08 -13.26
CA PRO A 286 24.78 -13.74 -14.26
C PRO A 286 24.30 -15.16 -14.59
N TYR A 287 23.80 -15.88 -13.58
CA TYR A 287 23.23 -17.22 -13.75
C TYR A 287 21.92 -17.17 -14.56
N PHE A 288 20.98 -16.30 -14.19
CA PHE A 288 19.74 -16.10 -14.97
C PHE A 288 19.99 -15.61 -16.39
N ARG A 289 20.99 -14.75 -16.58
CA ARG A 289 21.40 -14.27 -17.90
C ARG A 289 21.95 -15.40 -18.77
N ALA A 290 22.76 -16.30 -18.21
CA ALA A 290 23.25 -17.48 -18.93
C ALA A 290 22.12 -18.47 -19.24
N GLN A 291 21.14 -18.59 -18.35
CA GLN A 291 19.93 -19.41 -18.53
C GLN A 291 18.93 -18.78 -19.54
N ASN A 292 19.07 -17.49 -19.85
CA ASN A 292 18.14 -16.69 -20.66
C ASN A 292 16.67 -16.80 -20.17
N SER A 293 16.53 -16.91 -18.86
CA SER A 293 15.25 -17.01 -18.15
C SER A 293 15.52 -16.85 -16.66
N GLY A 294 14.60 -16.20 -15.96
CA GLY A 294 14.64 -16.09 -14.52
C GLY A 294 13.58 -15.13 -14.01
N ARG A 295 13.14 -15.35 -12.76
CA ARG A 295 12.10 -14.53 -12.16
C ARG A 295 12.48 -14.04 -10.78
N TYR A 296 12.37 -12.74 -10.56
CA TYR A 296 12.52 -12.13 -9.25
C TYR A 296 11.16 -11.72 -8.69
N LEU A 297 10.85 -12.16 -7.47
CA LEU A 297 9.69 -11.68 -6.72
C LEU A 297 10.20 -10.95 -5.48
N ILE A 298 10.25 -9.62 -5.55
CA ILE A 298 10.87 -8.78 -4.52
C ILE A 298 9.78 -8.18 -3.65
N PHE A 299 9.76 -8.52 -2.36
CA PHE A 299 8.80 -7.96 -1.43
C PHE A 299 9.20 -6.52 -1.07
N SER A 300 8.52 -5.57 -1.69
CA SER A 300 8.54 -4.14 -1.32
C SER A 300 7.58 -3.94 -0.14
N SER A 301 6.73 -2.93 -0.20
CA SER A 301 5.67 -2.56 0.73
C SER A 301 4.88 -1.41 0.11
N THR A 302 3.67 -1.13 0.58
CA THR A 302 3.04 0.17 0.32
C THR A 302 3.96 1.36 0.65
N ALA A 303 4.87 1.19 1.62
CA ALA A 303 5.88 2.17 1.99
C ALA A 303 6.94 2.46 0.91
N GLY A 304 6.99 1.68 -0.18
CA GLY A 304 7.82 1.99 -1.36
C GLY A 304 7.15 2.95 -2.35
N ALA A 305 5.83 3.17 -2.21
CA ALA A 305 5.05 4.09 -3.03
C ALA A 305 4.48 5.29 -2.26
N LEU A 306 4.51 5.27 -0.92
CA LEU A 306 4.10 6.40 -0.09
C LEU A 306 4.89 6.49 1.23
N GLY A 307 5.00 7.71 1.77
CA GLY A 307 5.60 7.95 3.09
C GLY A 307 4.63 7.64 4.22
N VAL A 308 5.09 6.92 5.23
CA VAL A 308 4.32 6.60 6.44
C VAL A 308 4.95 7.26 7.67
N PRO A 309 4.17 7.97 8.51
CA PRO A 309 4.67 8.52 9.76
C PRO A 309 5.44 7.50 10.60
N GLY A 310 6.56 7.91 11.19
CA GLY A 310 7.38 7.05 12.05
C GLY A 310 8.16 5.94 11.33
N LEU A 311 8.13 5.89 9.99
CA LEU A 311 8.81 4.88 9.17
C LEU A 311 9.73 5.51 8.12
N GLY A 312 10.21 6.74 8.33
CA GLY A 312 10.99 7.50 7.34
C GLY A 312 12.13 6.70 6.70
N PRO A 313 13.11 6.20 7.47
CA PRO A 313 14.19 5.37 6.92
C PRO A 313 13.69 4.10 6.23
N TYR A 314 12.71 3.38 6.81
CA TYR A 314 12.11 2.21 6.18
C TYR A 314 11.51 2.52 4.80
N CYS A 315 10.68 3.56 4.70
CA CYS A 315 10.12 4.05 3.43
C CYS A 315 11.25 4.35 2.43
N ALA A 316 12.29 5.08 2.85
CA ALA A 316 13.43 5.38 1.98
C ALA A 316 14.09 4.11 1.42
N THR A 317 14.27 3.06 2.23
CA THR A 317 14.81 1.79 1.74
C THR A 317 13.90 1.10 0.73
N LYS A 318 12.57 1.15 0.92
CA LYS A 318 11.61 0.51 0.01
C LYS A 318 11.49 1.28 -1.31
N TYR A 319 11.48 2.61 -1.28
CA TYR A 319 11.61 3.44 -2.49
C TYR A 319 12.90 3.12 -3.25
N ALA A 320 14.03 2.99 -2.56
CA ALA A 320 15.30 2.64 -3.19
C ALA A 320 15.27 1.26 -3.86
N VAL A 321 14.62 0.28 -3.23
CA VAL A 321 14.40 -1.05 -3.83
C VAL A 321 13.53 -0.96 -5.07
N GLU A 322 12.41 -0.22 -5.05
CA GLU A 322 11.56 -0.08 -6.23
C GLU A 322 12.29 0.59 -7.39
N GLY A 323 13.01 1.69 -7.13
CA GLY A 323 13.80 2.36 -8.16
C GLY A 323 14.92 1.48 -8.74
N LEU A 324 15.55 0.64 -7.90
CA LEU A 324 16.53 -0.35 -8.34
C LEU A 324 15.91 -1.36 -9.32
N ILE A 325 14.76 -1.95 -8.96
CA ILE A 325 14.11 -2.97 -9.80
C ILE A 325 13.57 -2.36 -11.09
N GLU A 326 12.96 -1.18 -11.02
CA GLU A 326 12.50 -0.46 -12.21
C GLU A 326 13.62 -0.20 -13.20
N SER A 327 14.74 0.33 -12.71
CA SER A 327 15.88 0.67 -13.55
C SER A 327 16.52 -0.59 -14.16
N MET A 328 16.72 -1.63 -13.34
CA MET A 328 17.33 -2.89 -13.77
C MET A 328 16.52 -3.57 -14.88
N LEU A 329 15.18 -3.50 -14.85
CA LEU A 329 14.35 -4.21 -15.82
C LEU A 329 14.58 -3.76 -17.27
N TYR A 330 14.92 -2.50 -17.50
CA TYR A 330 15.29 -2.02 -18.83
C TYR A 330 16.56 -2.70 -19.38
N GLU A 331 17.48 -3.09 -18.49
CA GLU A 331 18.75 -3.72 -18.87
C GLU A 331 18.62 -5.24 -19.10
N VAL A 332 17.73 -5.89 -18.35
CA VAL A 332 17.68 -7.37 -18.30
C VAL A 332 16.55 -8.00 -19.12
N ASP A 333 15.63 -7.19 -19.64
CA ASP A 333 14.48 -7.68 -20.42
C ASP A 333 14.92 -8.49 -21.66
N ILE A 334 16.01 -8.09 -22.30
CA ILE A 334 16.59 -8.78 -23.47
C ILE A 334 17.06 -10.21 -23.16
N PHE A 335 17.27 -10.54 -21.87
CA PHE A 335 17.66 -11.87 -21.41
C PHE A 335 16.46 -12.69 -20.91
N ASN A 336 15.24 -12.22 -21.17
CA ASN A 336 14.00 -12.83 -20.69
C ASN A 336 13.95 -13.02 -19.17
N ILE A 337 14.56 -12.10 -18.44
CA ILE A 337 14.53 -12.04 -16.97
C ILE A 337 13.42 -11.07 -16.57
N LYS A 338 12.51 -11.52 -15.70
CA LYS A 338 11.36 -10.73 -15.25
C LYS A 338 11.43 -10.48 -13.75
N ALA A 339 10.86 -9.38 -13.29
CA ALA A 339 10.77 -9.05 -11.87
C ALA A 339 9.41 -8.44 -11.53
N THR A 340 8.90 -8.77 -10.35
CA THR A 340 7.71 -8.17 -9.76
C THR A 340 8.00 -7.68 -8.35
N LEU A 341 7.63 -6.43 -8.09
CA LEU A 341 7.56 -5.80 -6.79
C LEU A 341 6.23 -6.19 -6.14
N VAL A 342 6.30 -6.98 -5.07
CA VAL A 342 5.14 -7.34 -4.25
C VAL A 342 4.98 -6.29 -3.17
N GLU A 343 3.86 -5.57 -3.18
CA GLU A 343 3.59 -4.41 -2.31
C GLU A 343 2.46 -4.73 -1.33
N PRO A 344 2.75 -5.46 -0.25
CA PRO A 344 1.75 -5.76 0.76
C PRO A 344 1.46 -4.56 1.66
N GLY A 345 0.18 -4.44 2.04
CA GLY A 345 -0.24 -3.71 3.23
C GLY A 345 0.05 -4.51 4.52
N HIS A 346 -0.75 -4.28 5.56
CA HIS A 346 -0.61 -5.03 6.82
C HIS A 346 -1.11 -6.48 6.65
N VAL A 347 -0.19 -7.44 6.76
CA VAL A 347 -0.45 -8.86 6.50
C VAL A 347 -0.68 -9.67 7.77
N ARG A 348 -1.90 -10.23 7.87
CA ARG A 348 -2.35 -11.10 8.94
C ARG A 348 -1.62 -12.43 8.92
N LEU A 349 -1.24 -12.88 10.11
CA LEU A 349 -0.82 -14.25 10.34
C LEU A 349 -2.07 -15.16 10.37
N ASP A 350 -2.47 -15.70 9.21
CA ASP A 350 -3.65 -16.57 9.08
C ASP A 350 -3.41 -18.02 9.52
N GLU A 351 -2.15 -18.44 9.62
CA GLU A 351 -1.80 -19.84 9.81
C GLU A 351 -1.62 -20.16 11.31
N PRO A 352 -2.32 -21.18 11.84
CA PRO A 352 -2.05 -21.65 13.20
C PRO A 352 -0.63 -22.23 13.29
N ASP A 353 -0.02 -22.07 14.46
CA ASP A 353 1.36 -22.49 14.73
C ASP A 353 1.58 -24.00 14.48
N ASP A 354 2.82 -24.30 14.09
CA ASP A 354 3.55 -25.59 14.13
C ASP A 354 3.38 -26.68 13.07
N ASN A 355 2.31 -26.76 12.26
CA ASN A 355 2.28 -27.76 11.18
C ASN A 355 2.75 -27.18 9.83
N MET A 356 4.01 -27.45 9.47
CA MET A 356 4.59 -27.18 8.15
C MET A 356 3.90 -27.93 7.01
N PHE A 357 3.14 -28.97 7.34
CA PHE A 357 2.61 -29.90 6.36
C PHE A 357 1.13 -29.66 6.06
N PRO A 358 0.68 -29.85 4.81
CA PRO A 358 -0.73 -29.87 4.49
C PRO A 358 -1.44 -31.01 5.25
N PRO A 359 -2.75 -30.90 5.52
CA PRO A 359 -3.50 -31.89 6.33
C PRO A 359 -3.48 -33.32 5.78
N ASN A 360 -3.08 -33.52 4.51
CA ASN A 360 -2.99 -34.84 3.87
C ASN A 360 -1.60 -35.50 4.00
N TYR A 361 -0.64 -34.87 4.68
CA TYR A 361 0.70 -35.42 4.87
C TYR A 361 0.81 -36.10 6.24
N ILE A 362 1.02 -37.42 6.23
CA ILE A 362 1.25 -38.19 7.45
C ILE A 362 2.73 -38.01 7.84
N ALA A 363 3.00 -37.11 8.79
CA ALA A 363 4.31 -37.01 9.39
C ALA A 363 4.63 -38.27 10.22
N PRO A 364 5.85 -38.81 10.19
CA PRO A 364 6.29 -39.80 11.15
C PRO A 364 6.15 -39.23 12.58
N ALA A 365 5.50 -39.99 13.45
CA ALA A 365 5.24 -39.56 14.82
C ALA A 365 6.55 -39.36 15.61
N ALA A 366 6.62 -38.22 16.30
CA ALA A 366 7.60 -37.80 17.30
C ALA A 366 8.95 -37.24 16.80
N LEU A 367 9.16 -35.91 16.98
CA LEU A 367 10.22 -35.29 17.81
C LEU A 367 10.28 -33.76 17.61
N GLY A 368 9.84 -32.99 18.63
CA GLY A 368 10.27 -31.59 18.86
C GLY A 368 9.39 -30.46 18.33
N GLU A 369 9.47 -29.30 19.01
CA GLU A 369 8.82 -28.04 18.64
C GLU A 369 9.17 -27.65 17.19
N GLY A 370 8.20 -27.12 16.44
CA GLY A 370 8.34 -26.73 15.03
C GLY A 370 9.39 -25.63 14.77
N PRO A 371 9.52 -25.12 13.53
CA PRO A 371 10.34 -23.93 13.27
C PRO A 371 9.89 -22.75 14.16
N PRO A 372 10.79 -21.83 14.55
CA PRO A 372 10.52 -20.82 15.57
C PRO A 372 9.27 -20.01 15.23
N ARG A 373 8.47 -19.73 16.26
CA ARG A 373 7.16 -19.07 16.09
C ARG A 373 7.34 -17.71 15.44
N PRO A 374 6.51 -17.37 14.43
CA PRO A 374 6.58 -16.06 13.81
C PRO A 374 6.11 -15.02 14.82
N LYS A 375 6.96 -14.05 15.19
CA LYS A 375 6.57 -12.89 16.01
C LYS A 375 5.41 -12.16 15.33
N ARG A 376 4.24 -11.94 15.94
CA ARG A 376 3.05 -11.34 15.28
C ARG A 376 3.28 -10.00 14.53
N TYR A 377 4.40 -9.32 14.78
CA TYR A 377 4.91 -8.14 14.05
C TYR A 377 6.39 -8.28 13.65
N GLY A 378 6.81 -9.45 13.19
CA GLY A 378 8.22 -9.88 13.23
C GLY A 378 9.22 -9.03 12.46
N HIS A 379 8.78 -8.22 11.49
CA HIS A 379 9.67 -7.36 10.72
C HIS A 379 9.67 -5.89 11.15
N PHE A 380 8.81 -5.46 12.09
CA PHE A 380 8.85 -4.09 12.61
C PHE A 380 9.31 -4.05 14.07
N SER A 381 10.35 -3.27 14.33
CA SER A 381 10.84 -3.00 15.69
C SER A 381 10.39 -1.62 16.14
N VAL A 382 9.67 -1.56 17.27
CA VAL A 382 9.23 -0.28 17.85
C VAL A 382 10.28 0.20 18.84
N LYS A 383 10.81 1.41 18.67
CA LYS A 383 11.76 1.97 19.64
C LYS A 383 11.00 2.32 20.94
N PRO A 384 11.43 1.83 22.11
CA PRO A 384 10.63 1.91 23.32
C PRO A 384 10.54 3.34 23.88
N ASN A 385 11.63 4.11 23.75
CA ASN A 385 11.84 5.40 24.40
C ASN A 385 11.94 6.52 23.35
N PRO A 386 10.83 7.22 23.03
CA PRO A 386 10.87 8.43 22.20
C PRO A 386 11.61 9.56 22.93
N SER A 387 12.30 10.43 22.20
CA SER A 387 12.85 11.65 22.81
C SER A 387 11.73 12.64 23.19
N GLU A 388 12.05 13.60 24.07
CA GLU A 388 11.07 14.54 24.63
C GLU A 388 10.18 15.21 23.57
N PRO A 389 10.70 15.71 22.42
CA PRO A 389 9.85 16.32 21.38
C PRO A 389 8.82 15.36 20.76
N TYR A 390 9.11 14.06 20.72
CA TYR A 390 8.26 13.03 20.10
C TYR A 390 7.53 12.14 21.10
N ALA A 391 7.71 12.38 22.40
CA ALA A 391 7.07 11.61 23.47
C ALA A 391 5.55 11.89 23.60
N SER A 392 5.05 12.96 22.97
CA SER A 392 3.63 13.29 22.99
C SER A 392 2.79 12.21 22.31
N LEU A 393 1.59 11.94 22.84
CA LEU A 393 0.68 10.94 22.28
C LEU A 393 0.27 11.31 20.85
N THR A 394 0.21 12.59 20.49
CA THR A 394 -0.17 13.03 19.15
C THR A 394 0.97 13.00 18.14
N SER A 395 2.20 12.66 18.56
CA SER A 395 3.32 12.65 17.62
C SER A 395 3.09 11.63 16.50
N PRO A 396 3.49 11.92 15.25
CA PRO A 396 3.27 11.01 14.13
C PRO A 396 3.93 9.63 14.34
N ALA A 397 5.08 9.58 15.01
CA ALA A 397 5.75 8.34 15.39
C ALA A 397 4.95 7.53 16.42
N GLN A 398 4.37 8.20 17.43
CA GLN A 398 3.50 7.53 18.39
C GLN A 398 2.17 7.09 17.76
N HIS A 399 1.67 7.82 16.77
CA HIS A 399 0.50 7.40 15.99
C HIS A 399 0.77 6.10 15.24
N ALA A 400 1.90 5.99 14.53
CA ALA A 400 2.29 4.75 13.85
C ALA A 400 2.45 3.58 14.81
N ARG A 401 3.08 3.81 15.98
CA ARG A 401 3.16 2.82 17.06
C ARG A 401 1.77 2.34 17.50
N ARG A 402 0.82 3.24 17.71
CA ARG A 402 -0.56 2.90 18.07
C ARG A 402 -1.29 2.16 16.96
N MET A 403 -1.14 2.57 15.71
CA MET A 403 -1.74 1.87 14.58
C MET A 403 -1.25 0.43 14.51
N VAL A 404 0.07 0.22 14.66
CA VAL A 404 0.65 -1.13 14.69
C VAL A 404 0.15 -1.93 15.90
N GLN A 405 0.05 -1.34 17.09
CA GLN A 405 -0.55 -2.01 18.24
C GLN A 405 -2.05 -2.33 18.06
N TRP A 406 -2.80 -1.45 17.39
CA TRP A 406 -4.24 -1.60 17.16
C TRP A 406 -4.56 -2.61 16.06
N LEU A 407 -3.73 -2.67 15.02
CA LEU A 407 -3.89 -3.59 13.90
C LEU A 407 -3.65 -5.06 14.28
N ASN A 408 -3.13 -5.35 15.48
CA ASN A 408 -2.59 -6.64 15.92
C ASN A 408 -3.27 -7.86 15.31
N ASP A 409 -4.52 -8.09 15.68
CA ASP A 409 -5.32 -9.22 15.22
C ASP A 409 -6.34 -8.82 14.13
N ARG A 410 -6.27 -7.57 13.63
CA ARG A 410 -7.24 -6.96 12.69
C ARG A 410 -6.65 -6.72 11.31
N GLN A 411 -5.54 -7.39 10.99
CA GLN A 411 -4.85 -7.17 9.73
C GLN A 411 -5.72 -7.62 8.54
N PRO A 412 -5.91 -6.76 7.52
CA PRO A 412 -6.87 -7.01 6.45
C PRO A 412 -6.32 -7.92 5.35
N VAL A 413 -5.00 -7.98 5.17
CA VAL A 413 -4.37 -8.75 4.09
C VAL A 413 -4.05 -10.15 4.58
N SER A 414 -4.48 -11.17 3.85
CA SER A 414 -4.21 -12.56 4.23
C SER A 414 -2.84 -13.02 3.71
N ALA A 415 -1.99 -13.56 4.57
CA ALA A 415 -0.68 -14.12 4.18
C ALA A 415 -0.83 -15.29 3.22
N VAL A 416 -1.80 -16.18 3.48
CA VAL A 416 -2.04 -17.38 2.66
C VAL A 416 -2.57 -17.00 1.28
N LYS A 417 -3.55 -16.09 1.20
CA LYS A 417 -4.06 -15.60 -0.10
C LYS A 417 -2.98 -14.86 -0.89
N SER A 418 -2.14 -14.08 -0.18
CA SER A 418 -1.01 -13.38 -0.79
C SER A 418 0.03 -14.35 -1.34
N ALA A 419 0.38 -15.37 -0.57
CA ALA A 419 1.32 -16.42 -0.99
C ALA A 419 0.85 -17.13 -2.25
N GLU A 420 -0.43 -17.46 -2.35
CA GLU A 420 -1.00 -18.10 -3.54
C GLU A 420 -0.88 -17.22 -4.79
N LEU A 421 -1.19 -15.92 -4.69
CA LEU A 421 -1.02 -14.98 -5.80
C LEU A 421 0.45 -14.80 -6.19
N VAL A 422 1.36 -14.82 -5.21
CA VAL A 422 2.82 -14.74 -5.46
C VAL A 422 3.34 -16.03 -6.09
N TRP A 423 2.81 -17.19 -5.72
CA TRP A 423 3.12 -18.45 -6.41
C TRP A 423 2.68 -18.38 -7.88
N GLN A 424 1.47 -17.90 -8.17
CA GLN A 424 1.01 -17.69 -9.55
C GLN A 424 1.90 -16.72 -10.33
N LEU A 425 2.42 -15.67 -9.67
CA LEU A 425 3.40 -14.78 -10.29
C LEU A 425 4.66 -15.53 -10.74
N GLY A 426 5.07 -16.57 -10.01
CA GLY A 426 6.15 -17.48 -10.38
C GLY A 426 6.00 -18.13 -11.76
N HIS A 427 4.75 -18.42 -12.13
CA HIS A 427 4.39 -19.26 -13.27
C HIS A 427 3.65 -18.52 -14.40
N CYS A 428 3.23 -17.28 -14.19
CA CYS A 428 2.54 -16.49 -15.21
C CYS A 428 3.48 -16.03 -16.34
N SER A 429 2.99 -15.97 -17.58
CA SER A 429 3.84 -15.60 -18.73
C SER A 429 4.21 -14.12 -18.76
N TYR A 430 3.28 -13.25 -18.34
CA TYR A 430 3.43 -11.78 -18.41
C TYR A 430 3.22 -11.15 -17.02
N PRO A 431 4.18 -11.34 -16.09
CA PRO A 431 4.05 -10.77 -14.75
C PRO A 431 3.99 -9.23 -14.79
N PRO A 432 3.18 -8.60 -13.94
CA PRO A 432 3.21 -7.15 -13.78
C PRO A 432 4.49 -6.73 -13.05
N LEU A 433 4.90 -5.47 -13.24
CA LEU A 433 5.95 -4.87 -12.43
C LEU A 433 5.56 -4.77 -10.95
N ARG A 434 4.29 -4.47 -10.65
CA ARG A 434 3.79 -4.30 -9.27
C ARG A 434 2.56 -5.15 -9.00
N LEU A 435 2.55 -5.80 -7.84
CA LEU A 435 1.35 -6.43 -7.28
C LEU A 435 1.05 -5.84 -5.90
N ILE A 436 0.05 -4.97 -5.84
CA ILE A 436 -0.44 -4.37 -4.59
C ILE A 436 -1.39 -5.36 -3.90
N LEU A 437 -1.10 -5.69 -2.64
CA LEU A 437 -1.89 -6.64 -1.86
C LEU A 437 -2.60 -5.93 -0.69
N GLY A 438 -3.92 -5.82 -0.81
CA GLY A 438 -4.82 -5.23 0.20
C GLY A 438 -5.65 -4.07 -0.33
N SER A 439 -6.94 -4.02 0.00
CA SER A 439 -7.84 -2.95 -0.46
C SER A 439 -7.38 -1.56 -0.03
N TYR A 440 -7.02 -1.41 1.25
CA TYR A 440 -6.48 -0.16 1.79
C TYR A 440 -5.15 0.25 1.16
N ALA A 441 -4.31 -0.72 0.80
CA ALA A 441 -3.05 -0.47 0.11
C ALA A 441 -3.31 0.16 -1.27
N VAL A 442 -4.24 -0.42 -2.03
CA VAL A 442 -4.65 0.09 -3.35
C VAL A 442 -5.21 1.51 -3.24
N GLU A 443 -6.10 1.76 -2.28
CA GLU A 443 -6.68 3.10 -2.08
C GLU A 443 -5.63 4.14 -1.68
N SER A 444 -4.74 3.79 -0.75
CA SER A 444 -3.70 4.70 -0.26
C SER A 444 -2.71 5.10 -1.37
N ILE A 445 -2.25 4.13 -2.16
CA ILE A 445 -1.35 4.40 -3.30
C ILE A 445 -2.09 5.23 -4.36
N ARG A 446 -3.34 4.89 -4.68
CA ARG A 446 -4.15 5.65 -5.64
C ARG A 446 -4.28 7.11 -5.23
N ASP A 447 -4.59 7.38 -3.96
CA ASP A 447 -4.77 8.75 -3.48
C ASP A 447 -3.43 9.51 -3.40
N ARG A 448 -2.33 8.84 -3.05
CA ARG A 448 -0.99 9.43 -3.17
C ARG A 448 -0.68 9.85 -4.60
N MET A 449 -0.94 8.99 -5.59
CA MET A 449 -0.69 9.29 -7.00
C MET A 449 -1.54 10.48 -7.50
N LYS A 450 -2.80 10.57 -7.08
CA LYS A 450 -3.63 11.75 -7.37
C LYS A 450 -3.04 13.02 -6.78
N SER A 451 -2.64 12.99 -5.50
CA SER A 451 -2.03 14.13 -4.84
C SER A 451 -0.73 14.58 -5.52
N ILE A 452 0.12 13.66 -5.97
CA ILE A 452 1.32 14.00 -6.77
C ILE A 452 0.90 14.68 -8.08
N THR A 453 -0.09 14.12 -8.77
CA THR A 453 -0.56 14.65 -10.05
C THR A 453 -1.11 16.07 -9.88
N GLU A 454 -1.92 16.31 -8.85
CA GLU A 454 -2.45 17.63 -8.52
C GLU A 454 -1.32 18.64 -8.23
N GLU A 455 -0.30 18.23 -7.48
CA GLU A 455 0.87 19.08 -7.22
C GLU A 455 1.61 19.42 -8.52
N ILE A 456 1.89 18.44 -9.38
CA ILE A 456 2.51 18.69 -10.69
C ILE A 456 1.67 19.69 -11.50
N GLU A 457 0.36 19.49 -11.56
CA GLU A 457 -0.54 20.34 -12.34
C GLU A 457 -0.61 21.77 -11.80
N ASP A 458 -0.55 21.95 -10.49
CA ASP A 458 -0.49 23.27 -9.85
C ASP A 458 0.81 24.00 -10.19
N TRP A 459 1.94 23.31 -10.25
CA TRP A 459 3.27 23.92 -10.40
C TRP A 459 3.85 23.87 -11.84
N LYS A 460 3.25 23.11 -12.78
CA LYS A 460 3.80 22.91 -14.14
C LYS A 460 3.99 24.20 -14.95
N HIS A 461 3.24 25.24 -14.64
CA HIS A 461 3.37 26.55 -15.30
C HIS A 461 4.72 27.23 -15.03
N LEU A 462 5.49 26.77 -14.02
CA LEU A 462 6.85 27.21 -13.74
C LEU A 462 7.91 26.44 -14.55
N SER A 463 7.52 25.37 -15.25
CA SER A 463 8.41 24.60 -16.12
C SER A 463 8.48 25.28 -17.49
N PHE A 464 9.56 26.01 -17.75
CA PHE A 464 9.76 26.69 -19.02
C PHE A 464 10.03 25.67 -20.15
N PRO A 465 9.43 25.85 -21.34
CA PRO A 465 9.76 25.01 -22.47
C PRO A 465 11.24 25.18 -22.84
N VAL A 466 11.90 24.08 -23.18
CA VAL A 466 13.23 24.13 -23.80
C VAL A 466 13.06 24.74 -25.18
N THR A 467 13.45 26.00 -25.35
CA THR A 467 13.61 26.62 -26.65
C THR A 467 14.81 25.96 -27.33
N MET A 468 14.54 25.08 -28.31
CA MET A 468 15.57 24.67 -29.26
C MET A 468 16.09 25.95 -29.95
N PRO A 469 17.41 26.10 -30.17
CA PRO A 469 17.92 27.18 -31.02
C PRO A 469 17.22 27.11 -32.37
N ALA A 470 16.73 28.24 -32.87
CA ALA A 470 16.19 28.34 -34.22
C ALA A 470 17.35 28.14 -35.22
N GLU A 471 17.62 26.89 -35.58
CA GLU A 471 18.32 26.59 -36.83
C GLU A 471 17.26 26.58 -37.95
N ASP A 472 17.49 27.43 -38.96
CA ASP A 472 16.77 27.55 -40.24
C ASP A 472 15.42 28.31 -40.27
N GLU A 473 15.37 29.56 -39.79
CA GLU A 473 14.44 30.55 -40.39
C GLU A 473 15.07 31.30 -41.59
N ASP A 474 16.40 31.32 -41.73
CA ASP A 474 17.09 32.01 -42.84
C ASP A 474 17.05 31.25 -44.18
N ARG A 475 16.54 30.00 -44.22
CA ARG A 475 16.37 29.27 -45.50
C ARG A 475 15.09 29.60 -46.26
N LYS A 476 14.19 30.41 -45.69
CA LYS A 476 12.92 30.78 -46.34
C LYS A 476 12.96 32.09 -47.12
N GLU A 477 14.04 32.88 -47.01
CA GLU A 477 14.20 34.09 -47.83
C GLU A 477 14.84 33.76 -49.20
N ASP A 478 15.82 32.86 -49.25
CA ASP A 478 16.43 32.46 -50.53
C ASP A 478 15.48 31.72 -51.49
N THR A 479 14.40 31.08 -50.98
CA THR A 479 13.40 30.42 -51.85
C THR A 479 12.35 31.36 -52.42
N LYS A 480 12.28 32.62 -51.93
CA LYS A 480 11.35 33.63 -52.47
C LYS A 480 11.97 34.44 -53.61
N GLU A 481 13.27 34.72 -53.55
CA GLU A 481 13.95 35.45 -54.63
C GLU A 481 14.10 34.61 -55.91
N GLU A 482 14.20 33.27 -55.81
CA GLU A 482 14.18 32.39 -56.99
C GLU A 482 12.78 32.23 -57.60
N GLN A 483 11.69 32.41 -56.83
CA GLN A 483 10.32 32.32 -57.35
C GLN A 483 9.81 33.63 -57.96
N GLU A 484 10.34 34.79 -57.55
CA GLU A 484 9.97 36.08 -58.16
C GLU A 484 10.69 36.34 -59.50
N GLN A 485 11.82 35.68 -59.78
CA GLN A 485 12.51 35.82 -61.08
C GLN A 485 11.90 34.97 -62.21
N ASP A 486 11.19 33.88 -61.89
CA ASP A 486 10.50 33.05 -62.88
C ASP A 486 9.12 33.63 -63.28
N GLU A 487 8.50 34.48 -62.46
CA GLU A 487 7.20 35.11 -62.78
C GLU A 487 7.31 36.40 -63.63
N GLU A 488 8.49 37.02 -63.74
CA GLU A 488 8.72 38.19 -64.62
C GLU A 488 9.14 37.84 -66.06
N GLN A 489 9.44 36.58 -66.40
CA GLN A 489 9.76 36.17 -67.77
C GLN A 489 8.57 35.66 -68.59
N ASP A 490 7.39 35.47 -67.98
CA ASP A 490 6.16 35.04 -68.67
C ASP A 490 5.19 36.21 -69.01
N GLN A 491 5.67 37.47 -68.93
CA GLN A 491 4.98 38.66 -69.44
C GLN A 491 5.81 39.42 -70.48
N GLU A 492 6.12 38.80 -71.62
CA GLU A 492 6.42 39.52 -72.88
C GLU A 492 5.96 38.76 -74.14
#